data_AF-A0A0B0IJZ8-F1
#
_entry.id   AF-A0A0B0IJZ8-F1
#
_cell.length_a   1.000
_cell.length_b   1.000
_cell.length_c   1.000
_cell.angle_alpha   90.00
_cell.angle_beta   90.00
_cell.angle_gamma   90.00
#
_symmetry.space_group_name_H-M   'P 1'
#
loop_
_entity.id
_entity.type
_entity.pdbx_description
1 polymer ?
#
loop_
_entity_poly.entity_id
_entity_poly.type
_entity_poly.pdbx_seq_one_letter_code
_entity_poly.pdbx_strand_id
1 'polypeptide(L)'
;MNEIVIKELRKKQFLTVNLLIIAYFAIIAPVISILDASRLTVLLVFIVFMGISCFHTWRELGGKKSHLFAWTRQLAAYEKEKLGREWVKSKQTELTSKLFLIVLFGFQLLLANPREPFIPLEIGLSIWLLFLLALLLLMNISLYFRNRKIDRLSTNELQGFTKKENGIGLIVGVMLSIVIVFTILFLVSR
;
A
#
# COMPACT_ATOMS: atom_id res chain seq x y z
N MET A 1 16.38 -18.88 11.17
CA MET A 1 15.39 -18.47 12.20
C MET A 1 14.36 -19.58 12.37
N ASN A 2 13.96 -19.94 13.59
CA ASN A 2 13.00 -21.03 13.83
C ASN A 2 11.58 -20.65 13.33
N GLU A 3 10.81 -21.64 12.87
CA GLU A 3 9.43 -21.46 12.36
C GLU A 3 8.49 -20.78 13.35
N ILE A 4 8.62 -21.08 14.65
CA ILE A 4 7.77 -20.48 15.70
C ILE A 4 7.96 -18.97 15.72
N VAL A 5 9.22 -18.52 15.66
CA VAL A 5 9.58 -17.09 15.65
C VAL A 5 9.05 -16.43 14.37
N ILE A 6 9.16 -17.09 13.21
CA ILE A 6 8.62 -16.56 11.95
C ILE A 6 7.10 -16.38 12.06
N LYS A 7 6.36 -17.38 12.56
CA LYS A 7 4.90 -17.30 12.74
C LYS A 7 4.49 -16.14 13.63
N GLU A 8 5.22 -15.89 14.74
CA GLU A 8 4.98 -14.74 15.60
C GLU A 8 5.23 -13.40 14.89
N LEU A 9 6.32 -13.30 14.12
CA LEU A 9 6.62 -12.10 13.35
C LEU A 9 5.56 -11.85 12.26
N ARG A 10 5.07 -12.90 11.59
CA ARG A 10 3.97 -12.80 10.62
C ARG A 10 2.66 -12.36 11.28
N LYS A 11 2.35 -12.85 12.48
CA LYS A 11 1.18 -12.41 13.25
C LYS A 11 1.29 -10.92 13.62
N LYS A 12 2.45 -10.47 14.08
CA LYS A 12 2.72 -9.05 14.36
C LYS A 12 2.59 -8.21 13.10
N GLN A 13 3.16 -8.64 11.97
CA GLN A 13 3.03 -7.96 10.68
C GLN A 13 1.56 -7.81 10.28
N PHE A 14 0.79 -8.89 10.33
CA PHE A 14 -0.63 -8.89 10.01
C PHE A 14 -1.40 -7.91 10.90
N LEU A 15 -1.23 -7.98 12.21
CA LEU A 15 -1.91 -7.09 13.15
C LEU A 15 -1.53 -5.62 12.92
N THR A 16 -0.24 -5.32 12.78
CA THR A 16 0.25 -3.97 12.57
C THR A 16 -0.26 -3.37 11.26
N VAL A 17 -0.23 -4.12 10.15
CA VAL A 17 -0.71 -3.61 8.85
C VAL A 17 -2.21 -3.31 8.91
N ASN A 18 -3.02 -4.21 9.47
CA ASN A 18 -4.47 -3.98 9.60
C ASN A 18 -4.78 -2.79 10.52
N LEU A 19 -4.13 -2.72 11.68
CA LEU A 19 -4.35 -1.63 12.63
C LEU A 19 -3.96 -0.28 12.03
N LEU A 20 -2.85 -0.20 11.28
CA LEU A 20 -2.44 1.02 10.60
C LEU A 20 -3.43 1.44 9.51
N ILE A 21 -3.97 0.49 8.72
CA ILE A 21 -4.98 0.79 7.71
C ILE A 21 -6.26 1.33 8.37
N ILE A 22 -6.75 0.67 9.42
CA ILE A 22 -7.96 1.09 10.14
C ILE A 22 -7.75 2.47 10.77
N ALA A 23 -6.63 2.67 11.48
CA ALA A 23 -6.31 3.94 12.10
C ALA A 23 -6.19 5.07 11.06
N TYR A 24 -5.57 4.79 9.91
CA TYR A 24 -5.46 5.74 8.82
C TYR A 24 -6.84 6.20 8.33
N PHE A 25 -7.76 5.28 8.04
CA PHE A 25 -9.11 5.63 7.60
C PHE A 25 -9.92 6.32 8.71
N ALA A 26 -9.79 5.87 9.95
CA ALA A 26 -10.48 6.46 11.10
C ALA A 26 -10.06 7.91 11.37
N ILE A 27 -8.84 8.31 11.00
CA ILE A 27 -8.34 9.69 11.14
C ILE A 27 -8.63 10.50 9.88
N ILE A 28 -8.26 9.98 8.71
CA ILE A 28 -8.29 10.74 7.46
C ILE A 28 -9.72 11.02 6.98
N ALA A 29 -10.62 10.05 7.07
CA ALA A 29 -11.98 10.26 6.58
C ALA A 29 -12.71 11.37 7.35
N PRO A 30 -12.72 11.41 8.71
CA PRO A 30 -13.29 12.54 9.44
C PRO A 30 -12.55 13.86 9.19
N VAL A 31 -11.22 13.85 9.09
CA VAL A 31 -10.45 15.08 8.82
C VAL A 31 -10.84 15.69 7.48
N ILE A 32 -10.97 14.87 6.43
CA ILE A 32 -11.39 15.34 5.11
C ILE A 32 -12.83 15.86 5.16
N SER A 33 -13.74 15.15 5.83
CA SER A 33 -15.16 15.52 5.88
C SER A 33 -15.47 16.72 6.79
N ILE A 34 -14.79 16.88 7.93
CA ILE A 34 -15.05 17.97 8.89
C ILE A 34 -14.39 19.27 8.42
N LEU A 35 -13.22 19.18 7.79
CA LEU A 35 -12.48 20.36 7.32
C LEU A 35 -12.84 20.79 5.90
N ASP A 36 -13.81 20.11 5.26
CA ASP A 36 -14.15 20.27 3.85
C ASP A 36 -12.89 20.35 2.97
N ALA A 37 -11.97 19.41 3.20
CA ALA A 37 -10.63 19.50 2.65
C ALA A 37 -10.70 19.50 1.12
N SER A 38 -10.17 20.55 0.51
CA SER A 38 -10.13 20.68 -0.94
C SER A 38 -9.30 19.55 -1.56
N ARG A 39 -9.67 19.16 -2.79
CA ARG A 39 -8.95 18.16 -3.57
C ARG A 39 -7.45 18.45 -3.65
N LEU A 40 -7.10 19.72 -3.82
CA LEU A 40 -5.72 20.21 -3.83
C LEU A 40 -4.99 19.85 -2.53
N THR A 41 -5.59 20.17 -1.38
CA THR A 41 -4.99 19.91 -0.07
C THR A 41 -4.73 18.42 0.14
N VAL A 42 -5.72 17.57 -0.17
CA VAL A 42 -5.59 16.11 0.01
C VAL A 42 -4.52 15.52 -0.90
N LEU A 43 -4.48 15.94 -2.18
CA LEU A 43 -3.46 15.47 -3.12
C LEU A 43 -2.03 15.88 -2.69
N LEU A 44 -1.85 17.10 -2.17
CA LEU A 44 -0.56 17.53 -1.64
C LEU A 44 -0.12 16.67 -0.45
N VAL A 45 -1.03 16.39 0.48
CA VAL A 45 -0.75 15.51 1.63
C VAL A 45 -0.33 14.11 1.16
N PHE A 46 -1.00 13.55 0.16
CA PHE A 46 -0.63 12.25 -0.43
C PHE A 46 0.74 12.28 -1.11
N ILE A 47 1.07 13.34 -1.84
CA ILE A 47 2.39 13.53 -2.46
C ILE A 47 3.48 13.56 -1.39
N VAL A 48 3.30 14.36 -0.33
CA VAL A 48 4.26 14.46 0.77
C VAL A 48 4.42 13.12 1.49
N PHE A 49 3.31 12.45 1.81
CA PHE A 49 3.32 11.14 2.45
C PHE A 49 4.05 10.09 1.59
N MET A 50 3.78 10.05 0.29
CA MET A 50 4.47 9.17 -0.64
C MET A 50 5.96 9.53 -0.77
N GLY A 51 6.31 10.80 -0.74
CA GLY A 51 7.71 11.26 -0.73
C GLY A 51 8.47 10.76 0.49
N ILE A 52 7.88 10.87 1.69
CA ILE A 52 8.44 10.30 2.93
C ILE A 52 8.59 8.78 2.81
N SER A 53 7.58 8.10 2.27
CA SER A 53 7.62 6.64 2.04
C SER A 53 8.70 6.23 1.05
N CYS A 54 8.91 6.99 -0.04
CA CYS A 54 10.00 6.79 -0.99
C CYS A 54 11.35 6.95 -0.33
N PHE A 55 11.53 8.00 0.47
CA PHE A 55 12.76 8.24 1.22
C PHE A 55 13.08 7.08 2.18
N HIS A 56 12.06 6.54 2.85
CA HIS A 56 12.21 5.37 3.72
C HIS A 56 12.69 4.13 2.93
N THR A 57 12.02 3.79 1.81
CA THR A 57 12.42 2.67 0.94
C THR A 57 13.82 2.85 0.37
N TRP A 58 14.18 4.07 -0.04
CA TRP A 58 15.51 4.39 -0.56
C TRP A 58 16.61 4.21 0.49
N ARG A 59 16.36 4.64 1.74
CA ARG A 59 17.28 4.39 2.86
C ARG A 59 17.46 2.90 3.14
N GLU A 60 16.38 2.12 3.05
CA GLU A 60 16.42 0.67 3.25
C GLU A 60 17.25 -0.03 2.16
N LEU A 61 17.08 0.37 0.90
CA LEU A 61 17.92 -0.08 -0.23
C LEU A 61 19.41 0.21 0.00
N GLY A 62 19.72 1.39 0.55
CA GLY A 62 21.08 1.78 0.94
C GLY A 62 21.62 1.09 2.20
N GLY A 63 20.92 0.10 2.75
CA GLY A 63 21.36 -0.69 3.90
C GLY A 63 21.24 0.01 5.25
N LYS A 64 20.63 1.20 5.33
CA LYS A 64 20.45 1.91 6.59
C LYS A 64 19.30 1.29 7.38
N LYS A 65 19.49 1.10 8.69
CA LYS A 65 18.42 0.65 9.60
C LYS A 65 17.34 1.74 9.70
N SER A 66 16.24 1.58 8.96
CA SER A 66 15.10 2.52 8.92
C SER A 66 13.88 2.03 9.73
N HIS A 67 13.97 0.84 10.30
CA HIS A 67 12.91 0.18 11.05
C HIS A 67 12.97 0.56 12.54
N LEU A 68 11.88 1.13 13.04
CA LEU A 68 11.74 1.57 14.43
C LEU A 68 11.71 0.39 15.42
N PHE A 69 10.92 -0.63 15.13
CA PHE A 69 10.72 -1.76 16.03
C PHE A 69 11.73 -2.89 15.79
N ALA A 70 12.09 -3.62 16.85
CA ALA A 70 13.03 -4.75 16.74
C ALA A 70 12.45 -5.89 15.87
N TRP A 71 11.15 -6.17 16.02
CA TRP A 71 10.50 -7.25 15.28
C TRP A 71 10.45 -6.97 13.76
N THR A 72 10.29 -5.71 13.34
CA THR A 72 10.32 -5.35 11.91
C THR A 72 11.72 -5.50 11.33
N ARG A 73 12.77 -5.17 12.10
CA ARG A 73 14.16 -5.43 11.70
C ARG A 73 14.44 -6.91 11.49
N GLN A 74 13.99 -7.76 12.42
CA GLN A 74 14.16 -9.21 12.32
C GLN A 74 13.46 -9.77 11.09
N LEU A 75 12.21 -9.34 10.85
CA LEU A 75 11.44 -9.78 9.69
C LEU A 75 12.07 -9.32 8.38
N ALA A 76 12.53 -8.06 8.30
CA ALA A 76 13.19 -7.52 7.12
C ALA A 76 14.51 -8.24 6.81
N ALA A 77 15.30 -8.57 7.84
CA ALA A 77 16.53 -9.34 7.69
C ALA A 77 16.24 -10.75 7.15
N TYR A 78 15.23 -11.43 7.70
CA TYR A 78 14.79 -12.74 7.23
C TYR A 78 14.31 -12.71 5.77
N GLU A 79 13.46 -11.74 5.40
CA GLU A 79 12.98 -11.62 4.03
C GLU A 79 14.12 -11.31 3.04
N LYS A 80 15.08 -10.47 3.45
CA LYS A 80 16.26 -10.14 2.64
C LYS A 80 17.14 -11.37 2.42
N GLU A 81 17.34 -12.19 3.44
CA GLU A 81 18.08 -13.45 3.36
C GLU A 81 17.39 -14.43 2.40
N LYS A 82 16.08 -14.62 2.53
CA LYS A 82 15.30 -15.56 1.71
C LYS A 82 15.21 -15.15 0.24
N LEU A 83 14.97 -13.86 -0.04
CA LEU A 83 14.80 -13.34 -1.39
C LEU A 83 16.14 -13.03 -2.09
N GLY A 84 17.22 -12.80 -1.34
CA GLY A 84 18.54 -12.47 -1.90
C GLY A 84 18.47 -11.29 -2.88
N ARG A 85 18.85 -11.52 -4.14
CA ARG A 85 18.82 -10.48 -5.20
C ARG A 85 17.40 -10.00 -5.54
N GLU A 86 16.39 -10.85 -5.37
CA GLU A 86 15.00 -10.48 -5.63
C GLU A 86 14.47 -9.49 -4.58
N TRP A 87 15.08 -9.43 -3.39
CA TRP A 87 14.74 -8.41 -2.39
C TRP A 87 15.00 -7.00 -2.93
N VAL A 88 16.16 -6.80 -3.58
CA VAL A 88 16.52 -5.51 -4.18
C VAL A 88 15.56 -5.15 -5.30
N LYS A 89 15.25 -6.09 -6.21
CA LYS A 89 14.28 -5.87 -7.30
C LYS A 89 12.89 -5.53 -6.76
N SER A 90 12.44 -6.21 -5.71
CA SER A 90 11.17 -5.95 -5.07
C SER A 90 11.12 -4.54 -4.47
N LYS A 91 12.20 -4.11 -3.81
CA LYS A 91 12.30 -2.77 -3.21
C LYS A 91 12.45 -1.66 -4.25
N GLN A 92 13.16 -1.92 -5.35
CA GLN A 92 13.22 -1.00 -6.49
C GLN A 92 11.85 -0.85 -7.14
N THR A 93 11.13 -1.96 -7.37
CA THR A 93 9.76 -1.88 -7.88
C THR A 93 8.85 -1.10 -6.93
N GLU A 94 8.92 -1.38 -5.62
CA GLU A 94 8.17 -0.65 -4.60
C GLU A 94 8.43 0.87 -4.70
N LEU A 95 9.70 1.27 -4.84
CA LEU A 95 10.09 2.66 -5.01
C LEU A 95 9.57 3.25 -6.33
N THR A 96 9.73 2.56 -7.45
CA THR A 96 9.25 3.00 -8.77
C THR A 96 7.74 3.18 -8.79
N SER A 97 6.98 2.26 -8.19
CA SER A 97 5.52 2.36 -8.10
C SER A 97 5.09 3.58 -7.28
N LYS A 98 5.76 3.86 -6.16
CA LYS A 98 5.46 5.06 -5.34
C LYS A 98 5.81 6.35 -6.09
N LEU A 99 6.95 6.39 -6.79
CA LEU A 99 7.33 7.54 -7.61
C LEU A 99 6.34 7.78 -8.75
N PHE A 100 5.87 6.72 -9.39
CA PHE A 100 4.83 6.80 -10.39
C PHE A 100 3.53 7.39 -9.83
N LEU A 101 3.10 6.96 -8.63
CA LEU A 101 1.94 7.55 -7.95
C LEU A 101 2.14 9.03 -7.61
N ILE A 102 3.35 9.45 -7.21
CA ILE A 102 3.66 10.87 -6.99
C ILE A 102 3.48 11.68 -8.28
N VAL A 103 4.00 11.17 -9.41
CA VAL A 103 3.83 11.83 -10.72
C VAL A 103 2.36 11.90 -11.11
N LEU A 104 1.60 10.83 -10.91
CA LEU A 104 0.17 10.81 -11.19
C LEU A 104 -0.61 11.82 -10.33
N PHE A 105 -0.35 11.87 -9.02
CA PHE A 105 -0.97 12.86 -8.15
C PHE A 105 -0.54 14.28 -8.50
N GLY A 106 0.72 14.50 -8.89
CA GLY A 106 1.21 15.78 -9.38
C GLY A 106 0.50 16.21 -10.66
N PHE A 107 0.28 15.29 -11.60
CA PHE A 107 -0.51 15.57 -12.81
C PHE A 107 -1.98 15.89 -12.47
N GLN A 108 -2.60 15.13 -11.55
CA GLN A 108 -3.95 15.45 -11.08
C GLN A 108 -4.02 16.80 -10.38
N LEU A 109 -2.98 17.20 -9.64
CA LEU A 109 -2.91 18.50 -8.98
C LEU A 109 -2.92 19.64 -9.99
N LEU A 110 -2.23 19.49 -11.13
CA LEU A 110 -2.21 20.49 -12.21
C LEU A 110 -3.58 20.65 -12.90
N LEU A 111 -4.38 19.58 -12.93
CA LEU A 111 -5.71 19.57 -13.53
C LEU A 111 -6.84 19.87 -12.53
N ALA A 112 -6.56 19.87 -11.23
CA ALA A 112 -7.58 20.02 -10.19
C ALA A 112 -8.03 21.48 -10.07
N ASN A 113 -9.34 21.70 -9.98
CA ASN A 113 -9.87 22.99 -9.56
C ASN A 113 -9.61 23.17 -8.04
N PRO A 114 -8.97 24.27 -7.60
CA PRO A 114 -8.62 24.48 -6.19
C PRO A 114 -9.82 24.47 -5.22
N ARG A 115 -11.03 24.73 -5.73
CA ARG A 115 -12.27 24.80 -4.95
C ARG A 115 -13.09 23.52 -4.96
N GLU A 116 -12.69 22.52 -5.74
CA GLU A 116 -13.37 21.23 -5.74
C GLU A 116 -13.10 20.48 -4.43
N PRO A 117 -14.14 19.95 -3.75
CA PRO A 117 -13.95 19.05 -2.63
C PRO A 117 -13.28 17.76 -3.11
N PHE A 118 -12.45 17.14 -2.28
CA PHE A 118 -11.76 15.89 -2.64
C PHE A 118 -12.74 14.75 -2.94
N ILE A 119 -13.84 14.68 -2.17
CA ILE A 119 -14.96 13.78 -2.39
C ILE A 119 -16.23 14.63 -2.38
N PRO A 120 -17.12 14.50 -3.40
CA PRO A 120 -18.43 15.12 -3.38
C PRO A 120 -19.18 14.82 -2.08
N LEU A 121 -19.81 15.83 -1.46
CA LEU A 121 -20.53 15.67 -0.18
C LEU A 121 -21.59 14.54 -0.22
N GLU A 122 -22.16 14.30 -1.41
CA GLU A 122 -23.19 13.30 -1.68
C GLU A 122 -22.72 11.86 -1.51
N ILE A 123 -21.40 11.62 -1.55
CA ILE A 123 -20.81 10.27 -1.62
C ILE A 123 -20.76 9.56 -0.25
N GLY A 124 -21.01 10.26 0.86
CA GLY A 124 -21.32 9.68 2.18
C GLY A 124 -20.22 8.79 2.81
N LEU A 125 -20.48 8.34 4.05
CA LEU A 125 -19.58 7.45 4.81
C LEU A 125 -19.48 6.05 4.18
N SER A 126 -20.51 5.63 3.44
CA SER A 126 -20.63 4.28 2.84
C SER A 126 -19.49 3.99 1.86
N ILE A 127 -19.07 4.97 1.04
CA ILE A 127 -17.97 4.79 0.10
C ILE A 127 -16.62 4.71 0.81
N TRP A 128 -16.40 5.47 1.89
CA TRP A 128 -15.20 5.33 2.73
C TRP A 128 -15.09 3.93 3.35
N LEU A 129 -16.20 3.39 3.86
CA LEU A 129 -16.25 2.03 4.39
C LEU A 129 -16.01 0.97 3.32
N LEU A 130 -16.55 1.17 2.10
CA LEU A 130 -16.31 0.29 0.97
C LEU A 130 -14.82 0.26 0.60
N PHE A 131 -14.18 1.43 0.50
CA PHE A 131 -12.73 1.52 0.23
C PHE A 131 -11.90 0.87 1.34
N LEU A 132 -12.27 1.09 2.62
CA LEU A 132 -11.60 0.44 3.75
C LEU A 132 -11.69 -1.08 3.65
N LEU A 133 -12.89 -1.63 3.44
CA LEU A 133 -13.12 -3.07 3.32
C LEU A 133 -12.37 -3.67 2.13
N ALA A 134 -12.43 -3.02 0.97
CA ALA A 134 -11.71 -3.45 -0.23
C ALA A 134 -10.19 -3.47 0.02
N LEU A 135 -9.65 -2.41 0.62
CA LEU A 135 -8.23 -2.31 0.92
C LEU A 135 -7.78 -3.35 1.95
N LEU A 136 -8.54 -3.55 3.03
CA LEU A 136 -8.26 -4.59 4.02
C LEU A 136 -8.25 -5.98 3.36
N LEU A 137 -9.26 -6.30 2.55
CA LEU A 137 -9.33 -7.58 1.85
C LEU A 137 -8.10 -7.80 0.97
N LEU A 138 -7.78 -6.83 0.11
CA LEU A 138 -6.65 -6.91 -0.83
C LEU A 138 -5.31 -7.02 -0.11
N MET A 139 -5.09 -6.18 0.90
CA MET A 139 -3.86 -6.19 1.67
C MET A 139 -3.68 -7.51 2.43
N ASN A 140 -4.75 -8.05 3.02
CA ASN A 140 -4.68 -9.32 3.73
C ASN A 140 -4.44 -10.50 2.80
N ILE A 141 -5.12 -10.56 1.65
CA ILE A 141 -4.93 -11.59 0.63
C ILE A 141 -3.49 -11.54 0.10
N SER A 142 -3.02 -10.34 -0.30
CA SER A 142 -1.67 -10.12 -0.80
C SER A 142 -0.62 -10.52 0.23
N LEU A 143 -0.78 -10.07 1.48
CA LEU A 143 0.14 -10.37 2.57
C LEU A 143 0.18 -11.89 2.86
N TYR A 144 -0.97 -12.55 2.90
CA TYR A 144 -1.06 -13.99 3.12
C TYR A 144 -0.31 -14.78 2.03
N PHE A 145 -0.59 -14.51 0.75
CA PHE A 145 0.04 -15.24 -0.35
C PHE A 145 1.53 -14.96 -0.45
N ARG A 146 1.95 -13.69 -0.30
CA ARG A 146 3.36 -13.30 -0.28
C ARG A 146 4.11 -14.01 0.84
N ASN A 147 3.58 -13.96 2.07
CA ASN A 147 4.24 -14.58 3.22
C ASN A 147 4.33 -16.10 3.06
N ARG A 148 3.24 -16.75 2.61
CA ARG A 148 3.23 -18.19 2.34
C ARG A 148 4.28 -18.61 1.31
N LYS A 149 4.47 -17.82 0.24
CA LYS A 149 5.49 -18.09 -0.78
C LYS A 149 6.91 -17.91 -0.22
N ILE A 150 7.17 -16.78 0.45
CA ILE A 150 8.49 -16.49 1.02
C ILE A 150 8.88 -17.53 2.06
N ASP A 151 7.95 -17.91 2.95
CA ASP A 151 8.28 -18.79 4.07
C ASP A 151 8.57 -20.22 3.60
N ARG A 152 7.82 -20.73 2.58
CA ARG A 152 7.93 -22.11 2.09
C ARG A 152 9.04 -22.35 1.06
N LEU A 153 9.25 -21.40 0.14
CA LEU A 153 10.14 -21.62 -1.00
C LEU A 153 11.61 -21.39 -0.64
N SER A 154 12.50 -22.11 -1.31
CA SER A 154 13.94 -21.87 -1.24
C SER A 154 14.33 -20.61 -2.02
N THR A 155 15.53 -20.08 -1.76
CA THR A 155 16.06 -18.90 -2.46
C THR A 155 16.15 -19.09 -3.98
N ASN A 156 16.42 -20.30 -4.44
CA ASN A 156 16.50 -20.63 -5.87
C ASN A 156 15.11 -20.66 -6.52
N GLU A 157 14.09 -21.19 -5.82
CA GLU A 157 12.71 -21.20 -6.30
C GLU A 157 12.06 -19.81 -6.32
N LEU A 158 12.58 -18.88 -5.51
CA LEU A 158 12.15 -17.49 -5.48
C LEU A 158 12.74 -16.64 -6.62
N GLN A 159 13.56 -17.19 -7.52
CA GLN A 159 14.05 -16.44 -8.68
C GLN A 159 12.90 -15.98 -9.59
N GLY A 160 12.91 -14.70 -9.95
CA GLY A 160 11.82 -14.08 -10.72
C GLY A 160 10.52 -13.87 -9.94
N PHE A 161 10.55 -14.06 -8.61
CA PHE A 161 9.42 -13.79 -7.72
C PHE A 161 8.84 -12.38 -7.94
N THR A 162 9.70 -11.35 -8.00
CA THR A 162 9.24 -9.97 -8.15
C THR A 162 8.46 -9.76 -9.45
N LYS A 163 8.94 -10.32 -10.57
CA LYS A 163 8.26 -10.19 -11.86
C LYS A 163 6.87 -10.83 -11.84
N LYS A 164 6.75 -12.01 -11.23
CA LYS A 164 5.47 -12.73 -11.10
C LYS A 164 4.49 -11.97 -10.22
N GLU A 165 4.92 -11.51 -9.05
CA GLU A 165 4.07 -10.74 -8.14
C GLU A 165 3.60 -9.42 -8.76
N ASN A 166 4.48 -8.70 -9.48
CA ASN A 166 4.10 -7.47 -10.19
C ASN A 166 3.07 -7.74 -11.28
N GLY A 167 3.22 -8.83 -12.04
CA GLY A 167 2.26 -9.23 -13.06
C GLY A 167 0.87 -9.54 -12.48
N ILE A 168 0.83 -10.31 -11.38
CA ILE A 168 -0.42 -10.59 -10.65
C ILE A 168 -1.02 -9.29 -10.11
N GLY A 169 -0.21 -8.43 -9.50
CA GLY A 169 -0.65 -7.15 -8.98
C GLY A 169 -1.25 -6.24 -10.04
N LEU A 170 -0.67 -6.21 -11.25
CA LEU A 170 -1.20 -5.43 -12.38
C LEU A 170 -2.56 -5.96 -12.84
N ILE A 171 -2.71 -7.28 -13.00
CA ILE A 171 -3.98 -7.90 -13.40
C ILE A 171 -5.07 -7.62 -12.36
N VAL A 172 -4.76 -7.87 -11.08
CA VAL A 172 -5.71 -7.63 -9.96
C VAL A 172 -6.07 -6.15 -9.87
N GLY A 173 -5.09 -5.26 -10.03
CA GLY A 173 -5.30 -3.81 -10.02
C GLY A 173 -6.25 -3.35 -11.13
N VAL A 174 -6.03 -3.79 -12.37
CA VAL A 174 -6.91 -3.44 -13.50
C VAL A 174 -8.33 -3.96 -13.28
N MET A 175 -8.50 -5.21 -12.86
CA MET A 175 -9.81 -5.79 -12.56
C MET A 175 -10.55 -4.99 -11.47
N LEU A 176 -9.83 -4.63 -10.40
CA LEU A 176 -10.41 -3.84 -9.31
C LEU A 176 -10.81 -2.43 -9.76
N SER A 177 -9.97 -1.76 -10.56
CA SER A 177 -10.29 -0.43 -11.09
C SER A 177 -11.58 -0.45 -11.91
N ILE A 178 -11.77 -1.49 -12.74
CA ILE A 178 -13.01 -1.68 -13.50
C ILE A 178 -14.22 -1.79 -12.56
N VAL A 179 -14.13 -2.65 -11.53
CA VAL A 179 -15.22 -2.84 -10.54
C VAL A 179 -15.54 -1.53 -9.80
N ILE A 180 -14.53 -0.78 -9.38
CA ILE A 180 -14.72 0.51 -8.68
C ILE A 180 -15.42 1.51 -9.59
N VAL A 181 -14.97 1.66 -10.83
CA VAL A 181 -15.57 2.61 -11.80
C VAL A 181 -17.04 2.26 -12.04
N PHE A 182 -17.36 0.99 -12.31
CA PHE A 182 -18.75 0.57 -12.51
C PHE A 182 -19.62 0.77 -11.26
N THR A 183 -19.06 0.52 -10.07
CA THR A 183 -19.77 0.75 -8.80
C THR A 183 -20.07 2.23 -8.60
N ILE A 184 -19.12 3.12 -8.86
CA ILE A 184 -19.33 4.58 -8.78
C ILE A 184 -20.38 5.02 -9.80
N LEU A 185 -20.27 4.59 -11.06
CA LEU A 185 -21.25 4.93 -12.09
C LEU A 185 -22.66 4.47 -11.71
N PHE A 186 -22.79 3.25 -11.18
CA PHE A 186 -24.07 2.72 -10.71
C PHE A 186 -24.65 3.53 -9.55
N LEU A 187 -23.82 3.89 -8.56
CA LEU A 187 -24.23 4.68 -7.40
C LEU A 187 -24.63 6.11 -7.78
N VAL A 188 -23.94 6.73 -8.74
CA VAL A 188 -24.25 8.09 -9.23
C VAL A 188 -25.46 8.10 -10.17
N SER A 189 -25.74 7.00 -10.87
CA SER A 189 -26.90 6.90 -11.77
C SER A 189 -28.25 6.70 -11.07
N ARG A 190 -28.25 6.56 -9.73
CA ARG A 190 -29.44 6.43 -8.89
C ARG A 190 -29.71 7.74 -8.17
#